data_AF-A0AAF0F5T4-F1
#
_entry.id   AF-A0AAF0F5T4-F1
#
_cell.length_a   1.000
_cell.length_b   1.000
_cell.length_c   1.000
_cell.angle_alpha   90.00
_cell.angle_beta   90.00
_cell.angle_gamma   90.00
#
_symmetry.space_group_name_H-M   'P 1'
#
loop_
_entity.id
_entity.type
_entity.pdbx_description
1 polymer ?
#
loop_
_entity_poly.entity_id
_entity_poly.type
_entity_poly.pdbx_seq_one_letter_code
_entity_poly.pdbx_strand_id
1 'polypeptide(L)'
;MTYTALLTLAILRDDFQRLDREGIKTHRLDCIPNRDKLEQWVLSRQVPLSGFQGRVEKEQDTCYSFWCGATAKILGCHAAIDAASDASYLLSAQSKRGGIAKVPGESPDVLHSYLSYVALAMHQHDQLPNIGLPFRPVCASLNLSYSSLEWVVEHLWHSVPTYSVP
;
A
#
# COMPACT_ATOMS: atom_id res chain seq x y z
N MET A 1 -11.51 0.00 -2.29
CA MET A 1 -12.01 1.19 -3.03
C MET A 1 -11.03 2.34 -2.98
N THR A 2 -10.56 2.81 -1.82
CA THR A 2 -9.61 3.95 -1.72
C THR A 2 -8.31 3.74 -2.51
N TYR A 3 -7.64 2.61 -2.30
CA TYR A 3 -6.46 2.22 -3.09
C TYR A 3 -6.75 2.22 -4.59
N THR A 4 -7.80 1.52 -5.02
CA THR A 4 -8.15 1.40 -6.44
C THR A 4 -8.45 2.76 -7.06
N ALA A 5 -9.16 3.65 -6.35
CA ALA A 5 -9.45 5.00 -6.84
C ALA A 5 -8.18 5.83 -7.00
N LEU A 6 -7.30 5.84 -5.99
CA LEU A 6 -6.02 6.57 -6.07
C LEU A 6 -5.10 5.98 -7.14
N LEU A 7 -5.06 4.67 -7.27
CA LEU A 7 -4.31 3.99 -8.32
C LEU A 7 -4.87 4.31 -9.70
N THR A 8 -6.19 4.26 -9.88
CA THR A 8 -6.83 4.61 -11.15
C THR A 8 -6.52 6.07 -11.52
N LEU A 9 -6.58 7.00 -10.57
CA LEU A 9 -6.17 8.39 -10.80
C LEU A 9 -4.68 8.50 -11.18
N ALA A 10 -3.80 7.75 -10.48
CA ALA A 10 -2.37 7.71 -10.77
C ALA A 10 -2.05 7.11 -12.16
N ILE A 11 -2.74 6.02 -12.54
CA ILE A 11 -2.55 5.31 -13.82
C ILE A 11 -3.14 6.09 -14.98
N LEU A 12 -4.39 6.54 -14.87
CA LEU A 12 -5.10 7.19 -15.97
C LEU A 12 -4.54 8.57 -16.28
N ARG A 13 -3.65 9.11 -15.44
CA ARG A 13 -3.21 10.50 -15.53
C ARG A 13 -4.44 11.42 -15.68
N ASP A 14 -5.52 11.09 -14.96
CA ASP A 14 -6.84 11.70 -15.15
C ASP A 14 -6.71 13.22 -14.99
N ASP A 15 -7.21 13.95 -15.99
CA ASP A 15 -7.18 15.41 -16.04
C ASP A 15 -8.39 16.05 -15.35
N PHE A 16 -9.36 15.22 -14.91
CA PHE A 16 -10.67 15.58 -14.40
C PHE A 16 -11.16 16.86 -15.09
N GLN A 17 -11.84 16.88 -16.23
CA GLN A 17 -12.20 18.16 -16.89
C GLN A 17 -13.13 19.14 -16.12
N ARG A 18 -13.27 19.00 -14.79
CA ARG A 18 -13.59 20.05 -13.79
C ARG A 18 -12.36 20.54 -12.95
N LEU A 19 -11.13 20.22 -13.34
CA LEU A 19 -9.90 20.24 -12.52
C LEU A 19 -8.68 20.61 -13.40
N ASP A 20 -7.60 21.01 -12.73
CA ASP A 20 -6.56 21.96 -13.18
C ASP A 20 -5.39 21.34 -13.97
N ARG A 21 -5.15 21.89 -15.17
CA ARG A 21 -4.23 21.38 -16.21
C ARG A 21 -2.77 21.80 -16.02
N GLU A 22 -2.48 22.85 -15.26
CA GLU A 22 -1.08 23.27 -15.02
C GLU A 22 -0.43 22.43 -13.90
N GLY A 23 -1.21 21.87 -12.98
CA GLY A 23 -0.72 20.92 -11.96
C GLY A 23 -0.26 19.58 -12.53
N ILE A 24 -0.83 19.16 -13.67
CA ILE A 24 -0.60 17.86 -14.33
C ILE A 24 0.82 17.71 -14.88
N LYS A 25 1.52 18.81 -15.15
CA LYS A 25 2.91 18.75 -15.62
C LYS A 25 3.92 18.36 -14.53
N THR A 26 3.48 18.19 -13.27
CA THR A 26 4.39 18.10 -12.10
C THR A 26 4.10 16.98 -11.08
N HIS A 27 3.26 15.98 -11.38
CA HIS A 27 2.97 14.83 -10.47
C HIS A 27 2.55 15.21 -9.04
N ARG A 28 1.49 16.03 -8.92
CA ARG A 28 1.05 16.63 -7.66
C ARG A 28 0.00 15.78 -6.92
N LEU A 29 0.41 14.78 -6.12
CA LEU A 29 -0.49 14.24 -5.07
C LEU A 29 -0.84 15.31 -4.02
N ASP A 30 0.02 16.30 -3.89
CA ASP A 30 -0.13 17.54 -3.14
C ASP A 30 -1.22 18.48 -3.66
N CYS A 31 -1.83 18.21 -4.82
CA CYS A 31 -3.01 18.92 -5.31
C CYS A 31 -4.34 18.22 -4.97
N ILE A 32 -4.34 17.06 -4.29
CA ILE A 32 -5.59 16.39 -3.92
C ILE A 32 -6.39 17.31 -2.96
N PRO A 33 -7.62 17.72 -3.32
CA PRO A 33 -8.44 18.52 -2.43
C PRO A 33 -8.68 17.79 -1.11
N ASN A 34 -8.42 18.46 0.02
CA ASN A 34 -8.50 17.86 1.36
C ASN A 34 -7.58 16.64 1.56
N ARG A 35 -6.37 16.62 0.97
CA ARG A 35 -5.37 15.57 1.19
C ARG A 35 -5.22 15.19 2.66
N ASP A 36 -5.09 16.17 3.56
CA ASP A 36 -4.94 15.93 5.00
C ASP A 36 -6.10 15.11 5.59
N LYS A 37 -7.33 15.35 5.12
CA LYS A 37 -8.50 14.57 5.55
C LYS A 37 -8.45 13.13 5.04
N LEU A 38 -7.91 12.93 3.83
CA LEU A 38 -7.72 11.59 3.27
C LEU A 38 -6.60 10.83 4.01
N GLU A 39 -5.51 11.51 4.35
CA GLU A 39 -4.44 10.94 5.18
C GLU A 39 -4.98 10.57 6.56
N GLN A 40 -5.67 11.48 7.24
CA GLN A 40 -6.33 11.22 8.52
C GLN A 40 -7.31 10.05 8.42
N TRP A 41 -8.11 9.99 7.35
CA TRP A 41 -9.01 8.87 7.11
C TRP A 41 -8.20 7.57 7.10
N VAL A 42 -7.18 7.46 6.25
CA VAL A 42 -6.41 6.23 6.01
C VAL A 42 -5.69 5.79 7.27
N LEU A 43 -5.05 6.72 7.98
CA LEU A 43 -4.37 6.45 9.24
C LEU A 43 -5.36 6.03 10.33
N SER A 44 -6.55 6.62 10.38
CA SER A 44 -7.61 6.23 11.34
C SER A 44 -8.25 4.86 11.06
N ARG A 45 -7.74 4.09 10.10
CA ARG A 45 -8.09 2.67 9.95
C ARG A 45 -7.21 1.72 10.69
N GLN A 46 -6.02 2.17 11.10
CA GLN A 46 -5.21 1.36 11.96
C GLN A 46 -5.92 1.27 13.31
N VAL A 47 -6.21 0.04 13.73
CA VAL A 47 -6.78 -0.20 15.04
C VAL A 47 -5.63 -0.22 16.04
N PRO A 48 -5.77 0.41 17.23
CA PRO A 48 -4.68 0.50 18.19
C PRO A 48 -4.05 -0.87 18.50
N LEU A 49 -2.72 -0.93 18.46
CA LEU A 49 -1.92 -2.13 18.73
C LEU A 49 -2.26 -3.32 17.82
N SER A 50 -2.77 -3.07 16.62
CA SER A 50 -3.13 -4.12 15.65
C SER A 50 -3.00 -3.62 14.20
N GLY A 51 -3.58 -4.37 13.26
CA GLY A 51 -3.67 -4.01 11.85
C GLY A 51 -4.88 -3.13 11.52
N PHE A 52 -5.35 -3.24 10.28
CA PHE A 52 -6.29 -2.30 9.68
C PHE A 52 -7.70 -2.86 9.51
N GLN A 53 -8.70 -2.00 9.64
CA GLN A 53 -10.08 -2.25 9.21
C GLN A 53 -10.42 -1.46 7.95
N GLY A 54 -11.22 -2.05 7.06
CA GLY A 54 -11.56 -1.40 5.79
C GLY A 54 -12.58 -0.25 5.90
N ARG A 55 -13.37 -0.25 6.98
CA ARG A 55 -14.44 0.73 7.25
C ARG A 55 -14.59 0.89 8.76
N VAL A 56 -15.11 2.04 9.18
CA VAL A 56 -15.43 2.33 10.59
C VAL A 56 -16.39 1.26 11.15
N GLU A 57 -16.25 0.92 12.42
CA GLU A 57 -17.06 -0.10 13.12
C GLU A 57 -17.02 -1.51 12.50
N LYS A 58 -15.92 -1.87 11.81
CA LYS A 58 -15.69 -3.24 11.32
C LYS A 58 -14.41 -3.79 11.91
N GLU A 59 -14.36 -5.11 12.01
CA GLU A 59 -13.17 -5.82 12.46
C GLU A 59 -11.99 -5.64 11.48
N GLN A 60 -10.80 -5.89 12.01
CA GLN A 60 -9.56 -5.90 11.25
C GLN A 60 -9.55 -7.06 10.26
N ASP A 61 -8.82 -6.89 9.17
CA ASP A 61 -8.60 -7.92 8.16
C ASP A 61 -7.21 -7.67 7.56
N THR A 62 -6.39 -8.72 7.51
CA THR A 62 -4.99 -8.64 7.09
C THR A 62 -4.80 -8.03 5.70
N CYS A 63 -5.78 -8.15 4.79
CA CYS A 63 -5.65 -7.53 3.48
C CYS A 63 -5.67 -5.99 3.53
N TYR A 64 -6.28 -5.38 4.56
CA TYR A 64 -6.30 -3.93 4.71
C TYR A 64 -4.96 -3.36 5.13
N SER A 65 -4.05 -4.15 5.69
CA SER A 65 -2.66 -3.71 5.93
C SER A 65 -1.99 -3.32 4.61
N PHE A 66 -2.27 -4.03 3.51
CA PHE A 66 -1.87 -3.59 2.18
C PHE A 66 -2.71 -2.41 1.69
N TRP A 67 -4.05 -2.53 1.65
CA TRP A 67 -4.88 -1.50 1.02
C TRP A 67 -4.72 -0.11 1.67
N CYS A 68 -4.63 -0.06 3.00
CA CYS A 68 -4.41 1.17 3.76
C CYS A 68 -2.93 1.57 3.75
N GLY A 69 -2.00 0.62 3.97
CA GLY A 69 -0.56 0.90 3.96
C GLY A 69 -0.06 1.43 2.62
N ALA A 70 -0.43 0.78 1.52
CA ALA A 70 -0.07 1.23 0.17
C ALA A 70 -0.71 2.60 -0.15
N THR A 71 -1.94 2.84 0.30
CA THR A 71 -2.57 4.16 0.19
C THR A 71 -1.76 5.22 0.94
N ALA A 72 -1.36 4.96 2.19
CA ALA A 72 -0.55 5.88 2.98
C ALA A 72 0.84 6.11 2.35
N LYS A 73 1.44 5.07 1.76
CA LYS A 73 2.71 5.17 1.02
C LYS A 73 2.59 6.02 -0.23
N ILE A 74 1.54 5.82 -1.03
CA ILE A 74 1.22 6.70 -2.18
C ILE A 74 1.07 8.14 -1.70
N LEU A 75 0.30 8.37 -0.62
CA LEU A 75 0.10 9.71 -0.04
C LEU A 75 1.33 10.26 0.69
N GLY A 76 2.46 9.54 0.77
CA GLY A 76 3.66 9.99 1.46
C GLY A 76 3.55 10.09 2.99
N CYS A 77 2.51 9.50 3.60
CA CYS A 77 2.27 9.51 5.04
C CYS A 77 2.45 8.13 5.70
N HIS A 78 3.09 7.17 5.02
CA HIS A 78 3.31 5.81 5.53
C HIS A 78 4.03 5.79 6.89
N ALA A 79 4.99 6.70 7.10
CA ALA A 79 5.73 6.83 8.35
C ALA A 79 4.88 7.15 9.60
N ALA A 80 3.60 7.51 9.42
CA ALA A 80 2.66 7.71 10.53
C ALA A 80 1.91 6.43 10.95
N ILE A 81 2.11 5.31 10.25
CA ILE A 81 1.56 4.00 10.62
C ILE A 81 2.42 3.37 11.72
N ASP A 82 1.79 2.78 12.73
CA ASP A 82 2.47 1.89 13.67
C ASP A 82 2.80 0.56 12.98
N ALA A 83 3.91 0.55 12.24
CA ALA A 83 4.35 -0.60 11.45
C ALA A 83 4.65 -1.84 12.29
N ALA A 84 5.09 -1.66 13.55
CA ALA A 84 5.41 -2.77 14.44
C ALA A 84 4.15 -3.52 14.87
N SER A 85 3.11 -2.79 15.26
CA SER A 85 1.82 -3.38 15.63
C SER A 85 1.14 -4.07 14.44
N ASP A 86 1.17 -3.46 13.26
CA ASP A 86 0.57 -4.07 12.06
C ASP A 86 1.34 -5.33 11.64
N ALA A 87 2.68 -5.31 11.65
CA ALA A 87 3.48 -6.50 11.36
C ALA A 87 3.21 -7.63 12.36
N SER A 88 3.09 -7.31 13.66
CA SER A 88 2.72 -8.30 14.68
C SER A 88 1.34 -8.91 14.42
N TYR A 89 0.36 -8.10 14.03
CA TYR A 89 -0.98 -8.57 13.66
C TYR A 89 -0.94 -9.52 12.45
N LEU A 90 -0.27 -9.12 11.36
CA LEU A 90 -0.11 -9.94 10.15
C LEU A 90 0.53 -11.30 10.45
N LEU A 91 1.61 -11.30 11.24
CA LEU A 91 2.32 -12.53 11.61
C LEU A 91 1.49 -13.41 12.57
N SER A 92 0.61 -12.84 13.38
CA SER A 92 -0.31 -13.61 14.23
C SER A 92 -1.36 -14.39 13.43
N ALA A 93 -1.63 -13.99 12.19
CA ALA A 93 -2.50 -14.69 11.25
C ALA A 93 -1.75 -15.70 10.35
N GLN A 94 -0.46 -15.91 10.57
CA GLN A 94 0.32 -16.91 9.83
C GLN A 94 -0.06 -18.33 10.27
N SER A 95 -0.36 -19.18 9.30
CA SER A 95 -0.62 -20.59 9.55
C SER A 95 0.67 -21.37 9.73
N LYS A 96 0.65 -22.37 10.63
CA LYS A 96 1.75 -23.35 10.79
C LYS A 96 2.06 -24.14 9.52
N ARG A 97 1.13 -24.19 8.56
CA ARG A 97 1.30 -24.86 7.27
C ARG A 97 1.75 -23.90 6.15
N GLY A 98 2.04 -22.65 6.49
CA GLY A 98 2.34 -21.58 5.54
C GLY A 98 1.10 -20.80 5.11
N GLY A 99 1.34 -19.61 4.56
CA GLY A 99 0.29 -18.64 4.22
C GLY A 99 -0.20 -17.81 5.41
N ILE A 100 -0.88 -16.72 5.12
CA ILE A 100 -1.51 -15.81 6.09
C ILE A 100 -3.01 -15.79 5.81
N ALA A 101 -3.79 -15.89 6.89
CA ALA A 101 -5.25 -15.86 6.86
C ALA A 101 -5.79 -14.43 6.98
N LYS A 102 -7.09 -14.29 6.74
CA LYS A 102 -7.84 -13.05 6.92
C LYS A 102 -7.72 -12.48 8.33
N VAL A 103 -7.83 -13.36 9.33
CA VAL A 103 -7.70 -13.08 10.76
C VAL A 103 -7.00 -14.25 11.46
N PRO A 104 -6.43 -14.05 12.66
CA PRO A 104 -5.80 -15.12 13.42
C PRO A 104 -6.74 -16.30 13.69
N GLY A 105 -6.24 -17.52 13.49
CA GLY A 105 -6.99 -18.75 13.72
C GLY A 105 -7.84 -19.24 12.55
N GLU A 106 -8.00 -18.46 11.48
CA GLU A 106 -8.66 -18.90 10.25
C GLU A 106 -7.71 -19.63 9.29
N SER A 107 -8.28 -20.17 8.21
CA SER A 107 -7.50 -20.83 7.15
C SER A 107 -6.85 -19.79 6.22
N PRO A 108 -5.58 -19.98 5.82
CA PRO A 108 -4.91 -19.07 4.91
C PRO A 108 -5.45 -19.20 3.49
N ASP A 109 -5.36 -18.12 2.73
CA ASP A 109 -5.63 -18.10 1.29
C ASP A 109 -4.61 -17.25 0.54
N VAL A 110 -4.61 -17.35 -0.79
CA VAL A 110 -3.63 -16.69 -1.65
C VAL A 110 -3.72 -15.16 -1.56
N LEU A 111 -4.93 -14.61 -1.44
CA LEU A 111 -5.13 -13.17 -1.42
C LEU A 111 -4.56 -12.56 -0.15
N HIS A 112 -4.95 -13.07 1.02
CA HIS A 112 -4.45 -12.55 2.29
C HIS A 112 -2.96 -12.83 2.46
N SER A 113 -2.48 -14.00 2.02
CA SER A 113 -1.05 -14.32 2.01
C SER A 113 -0.23 -13.31 1.21
N TYR A 114 -0.65 -13.04 -0.03
CA TYR A 114 0.08 -12.15 -0.92
C TYR A 114 0.02 -10.70 -0.43
N LEU A 115 -1.15 -10.19 -0.09
CA LEU A 115 -1.30 -8.80 0.34
C LEU A 115 -0.59 -8.55 1.69
N SER A 116 -0.64 -9.49 2.62
CA SER A 116 0.11 -9.40 3.88
C SER A 116 1.62 -9.40 3.64
N TYR A 117 2.11 -10.21 2.70
CA TYR A 117 3.53 -10.22 2.31
C TYR A 117 3.97 -8.86 1.78
N VAL A 118 3.17 -8.22 0.92
CA VAL A 118 3.49 -6.90 0.37
C VAL A 118 3.44 -5.82 1.45
N ALA A 119 2.48 -5.88 2.38
CA ALA A 119 2.43 -4.97 3.54
C ALA A 119 3.69 -5.09 4.41
N LEU A 120 4.09 -6.32 4.75
CA LEU A 120 5.33 -6.57 5.50
C LEU A 120 6.56 -6.04 4.75
N ALA A 121 6.62 -6.21 3.43
CA ALA A 121 7.70 -5.67 2.62
C ALA A 121 7.73 -4.13 2.67
N MET A 122 6.59 -3.44 2.57
CA MET A 122 6.54 -1.98 2.71
C MET A 122 7.03 -1.52 4.09
N HIS A 123 6.57 -2.16 5.16
CA HIS A 123 7.00 -1.84 6.53
C HIS A 123 8.49 -2.07 6.74
N GLN A 124 9.02 -3.17 6.20
CA GLN A 124 10.44 -3.53 6.29
C GLN A 124 11.36 -2.49 5.65
N HIS A 125 10.97 -1.92 4.52
CA HIS A 125 11.80 -0.97 3.78
C HIS A 125 11.63 0.48 4.25
N ASP A 126 10.51 0.81 4.89
CA ASP A 126 10.23 2.19 5.31
C ASP A 126 10.49 2.45 6.81
N GLN A 127 10.21 1.48 7.69
CA GLN A 127 10.08 1.76 9.14
C GLN A 127 10.67 0.70 10.06
N LEU A 128 10.65 -0.58 9.69
CA LEU A 128 11.14 -1.66 10.55
C LEU A 128 12.64 -1.87 10.40
N PRO A 129 13.35 -2.30 11.48
CA PRO A 129 14.77 -2.61 11.39
C PRO A 129 15.05 -3.71 10.37
N ASN A 130 16.18 -3.62 9.67
CA ASN A 130 16.61 -4.70 8.79
C ASN A 130 17.00 -5.96 9.58
N ILE A 131 16.05 -6.87 9.75
CA ILE A 131 16.23 -8.14 10.47
C ILE A 131 16.60 -9.30 9.52
N GLY A 132 17.05 -9.01 8.29
CA GLY A 132 17.50 -10.02 7.34
C GLY A 132 16.37 -10.83 6.70
N LEU A 133 15.12 -10.37 6.78
CA LEU A 133 14.00 -10.99 6.07
C LEU A 133 14.13 -10.72 4.56
N PRO A 134 13.86 -11.71 3.69
CA PRO A 134 14.11 -11.63 2.25
C PRO A 134 13.04 -10.82 1.49
N PHE A 135 12.48 -9.78 2.11
CA PHE A 135 11.49 -8.93 1.47
C PHE A 135 12.17 -8.04 0.45
N ARG A 136 11.79 -8.19 -0.82
CA ARG A 136 12.19 -7.23 -1.86
C ARG A 136 11.40 -5.93 -1.71
N PRO A 137 11.98 -4.77 -2.04
CA PRO A 137 11.23 -3.52 -2.06
C PRO A 137 10.13 -3.60 -3.13
N VAL A 138 8.99 -3.01 -2.82
CA VAL A 138 7.77 -3.09 -3.63
C VAL A 138 7.28 -1.70 -4.01
N CYS A 139 6.86 -1.56 -5.27
CA CYS A 139 6.12 -0.42 -5.78
C CYS A 139 4.69 -0.50 -5.25
N ALA A 140 4.33 0.37 -4.31
CA ALA A 140 3.03 0.36 -3.66
C ALA A 140 1.87 0.62 -4.63
N SER A 141 2.11 1.45 -5.66
CA SER A 141 1.10 1.77 -6.66
C SER A 141 0.78 0.59 -7.58
N LEU A 142 1.80 -0.13 -8.05
CA LEU A 142 1.60 -1.24 -8.99
C LEU A 142 1.53 -2.62 -8.32
N ASN A 143 1.69 -2.68 -7.00
CA ASN A 143 1.68 -3.92 -6.21
C ASN A 143 2.66 -4.97 -6.78
N LEU A 144 3.90 -4.58 -7.02
CA LEU A 144 4.92 -5.45 -7.60
C LEU A 144 6.31 -5.06 -7.11
N SER A 145 7.28 -5.97 -7.20
CA SER A 145 8.66 -5.64 -6.83
C SER A 145 9.26 -4.62 -7.80
N TYR A 146 10.19 -3.76 -7.35
CA TYR A 146 10.88 -2.85 -8.28
C TYR A 146 11.65 -3.62 -9.37
N SER A 147 12.21 -4.80 -9.07
CA SER A 147 12.83 -5.64 -10.10
C SER A 147 11.85 -6.07 -11.19
N SER A 148 10.58 -6.33 -10.82
CA SER A 148 9.53 -6.61 -11.81
C SER A 148 9.12 -5.35 -12.56
N LEU A 149 9.09 -4.20 -11.89
CA LEU A 149 8.78 -2.92 -12.51
C LEU A 149 9.81 -2.56 -13.58
N GLU A 150 11.09 -2.64 -13.24
CA GLU A 150 12.22 -2.40 -14.13
C GLU A 150 12.14 -3.30 -15.36
N TRP A 151 11.87 -4.59 -15.17
CA TRP A 151 11.70 -5.51 -16.28
C TRP A 151 10.54 -5.11 -17.20
N VAL A 152 9.38 -4.75 -16.65
CA VAL A 152 8.23 -4.29 -17.43
C VAL A 152 8.56 -2.98 -18.16
N VAL A 153 9.25 -2.05 -17.52
CA VAL A 153 9.70 -0.79 -18.12
C VAL A 153 10.63 -1.03 -19.30
N GLU A 154 11.61 -1.91 -19.14
CA GLU A 154 12.60 -2.21 -20.17
C GLU A 154 12.03 -2.95 -21.37
N HIS A 155 11.10 -3.89 -21.15
CA HIS A 155 10.68 -4.84 -22.18
C HIS A 155 9.29 -4.57 -22.76
N LEU A 156 8.38 -3.95 -21.99
CA LEU A 156 6.98 -3.77 -22.38
C LEU A 156 6.61 -2.30 -22.58
N TRP A 157 7.26 -1.36 -21.88
CA TRP A 157 7.05 0.07 -22.12
C TRP A 157 8.00 0.60 -23.19
N HIS A 158 7.47 0.88 -24.39
CA HIS A 158 8.23 1.44 -25.53
C HIS A 158 8.83 2.84 -25.27
N SER A 159 8.50 3.47 -24.15
CA SER A 159 9.12 4.71 -23.68
C SER A 159 9.14 4.69 -22.15
N VAL A 160 10.31 4.90 -21.55
CA VAL A 160 10.45 5.07 -20.10
C VAL A 160 9.68 6.33 -19.73
N PRO A 161 8.69 6.27 -18.81
CA PRO A 161 8.06 7.48 -18.30
C PRO A 161 9.16 8.40 -17.76
N THR A 162 9.14 9.68 -18.14
CA THR A 162 10.17 10.66 -17.76
C THR A 162 10.17 11.01 -16.26
N TYR A 163 9.49 10.24 -15.43
CA TYR A 163 9.34 10.47 -14.00
C TYR A 163 9.40 9.15 -13.22
N SER A 164 10.01 9.22 -12.04
CA SER A 164 10.15 8.12 -11.09
C SER A 164 8.79 7.76 -10.50
N VAL A 165 8.44 6.47 -10.49
CA VAL A 165 7.32 5.97 -9.68
C VAL A 165 7.85 5.75 -8.26
N PRO A 166 7.36 6.47 -7.23
CA PRO A 166 7.79 6.24 -5.86
C PRO A 166 7.42 4.86 -5.35
#